data_AF-A0A1V5PX83-F1
#
_entry.id   AF-A0A1V5PX83-F1
#
_cell.length_a   1.000
_cell.length_b   1.000
_cell.length_c   1.000
_cell.angle_alpha   90.00
_cell.angle_beta   90.00
_cell.angle_gamma   90.00
#
_symmetry.space_group_name_H-M   'P 1'
#
loop_
_entity.id
_entity.type
_entity.pdbx_description
1 polymer ?
#
loop_
_entity_poly.entity_id
_entity_poly.type
_entity_poly.pdbx_seq_one_letter_code
_entity_poly.pdbx_strand_id
1 'polypeptide(L)'
;MAKTADEINADLKRLLGYAQDIQNLANKMGSIITNDYSESVKQLGTNWAGENGALMAQKAVNVGNDTALNIQKLGECAKTVADIAKNLAVAEAKAAGLNVSV
;
A
#
# COMPACT_ATOMS: atom_id res chain seq x y z
N MET A 1 32.99 12.42 0.95
CA MET A 1 33.30 10.98 0.88
C MET A 1 32.18 10.31 0.11
N ALA A 2 32.49 9.47 -0.88
CA ALA A 2 31.48 8.63 -1.51
C ALA A 2 31.05 7.53 -0.53
N LYS A 3 29.76 7.17 -0.51
CA LYS A 3 29.27 6.03 0.28
C LYS A 3 29.94 4.73 -0.18
N THR A 4 30.12 3.80 0.74
CA THR A 4 30.56 2.43 0.46
C THR A 4 29.44 1.58 -0.14
N ALA A 5 29.78 0.45 -0.76
CA ALA A 5 28.81 -0.50 -1.29
C ALA A 5 27.86 -1.03 -0.19
N ASP A 6 28.40 -1.27 1.01
CA ASP A 6 27.64 -1.78 2.15
C ASP A 6 26.60 -0.77 2.64
N GLU A 7 26.94 0.53 2.66
CA GLU A 7 26.01 1.60 3.02
C GLU A 7 24.87 1.72 1.99
N ILE A 8 25.19 1.67 0.69
CA ILE A 8 24.20 1.71 -0.39
C ILE A 8 23.25 0.51 -0.30
N ASN A 9 23.79 -0.69 -0.05
CA ASN A 9 23.00 -1.91 0.11
C ASN A 9 22.11 -1.88 1.36
N ALA A 10 22.61 -1.31 2.46
CA ALA A 10 21.84 -1.15 3.70
C ALA A 10 20.65 -0.20 3.50
N ASP A 11 20.87 0.93 2.80
CA ASP A 11 19.82 1.89 2.46
C ASP A 11 18.77 1.26 1.52
N LEU A 12 19.22 0.56 0.47
CA LEU A 12 18.33 -0.16 -0.44
C LEU A 12 17.46 -1.17 0.31
N LYS A 13 18.08 -2.01 1.15
CA LYS A 13 17.36 -3.02 1.94
C LYS A 13 16.33 -2.39 2.86
N ARG A 14 16.65 -1.26 3.49
CA ARG A 14 15.74 -0.53 4.37
C ARG A 14 14.53 0.01 3.60
N LEU A 15 14.76 0.66 2.45
CA LEU A 15 13.69 1.21 1.62
C LEU A 15 12.78 0.11 1.03
N LEU A 16 13.36 -1.00 0.58
CA LEU A 16 12.59 -2.17 0.13
C LEU A 16 11.78 -2.78 1.28
N GLY A 17 12.32 -2.81 2.50
CA GLY A 17 11.59 -3.21 3.70
C GLY A 17 10.35 -2.34 3.93
N TYR A 18 10.49 -1.02 3.88
CA TYR A 18 9.35 -0.11 4.03
C TYR A 18 8.32 -0.27 2.92
N ALA A 19 8.75 -0.44 1.67
CA ALA A 19 7.83 -0.71 0.56
C ALA A 19 7.04 -2.02 0.80
N GLN A 20 7.72 -3.07 1.26
CA GLN A 20 7.09 -4.34 1.60
C GLN A 20 6.07 -4.19 2.75
N ASP A 21 6.41 -3.41 3.78
CA ASP A 21 5.51 -3.16 4.91
C ASP A 21 4.24 -2.40 4.49
N ILE A 22 4.37 -1.39 3.61
CA ILE A 22 3.21 -0.68 3.05
C ILE A 22 2.36 -1.64 2.22
N GLN A 23 2.96 -2.49 1.39
CA GLN A 23 2.23 -3.48 0.60
C GLN A 23 1.47 -4.47 1.50
N ASN A 24 2.11 -4.94 2.57
CA ASN A 24 1.50 -5.84 3.54
C ASN A 24 0.32 -5.17 4.27
N LEU A 25 0.45 -3.89 4.64
CA LEU A 25 -0.62 -3.11 5.24
C LEU A 25 -1.78 -2.91 4.27
N ALA A 26 -1.50 -2.55 3.02
CA ALA A 26 -2.51 -2.41 1.97
C ALA A 26 -3.29 -3.73 1.78
N ASN A 27 -2.60 -4.87 1.73
CA ASN A 27 -3.24 -6.18 1.62
C ASN A 27 -4.14 -6.49 2.83
N LYS A 28 -3.68 -6.19 4.06
CA LYS A 28 -4.48 -6.36 5.28
C LYS A 28 -5.73 -5.48 5.27
N MET A 29 -5.57 -4.20 4.91
CA MET A 29 -6.70 -3.27 4.78
C MET A 29 -7.69 -3.74 3.70
N GLY A 30 -7.19 -4.22 2.56
CA GLY A 30 -8.03 -4.76 1.48
C GLY A 30 -8.86 -5.96 1.94
N SER A 31 -8.27 -6.85 2.75
CA SER A 31 -8.98 -7.97 3.37
C SER A 31 -10.09 -7.50 4.31
N ILE A 32 -9.81 -6.52 5.18
CA ILE A 32 -10.81 -5.97 6.13
C ILE A 32 -11.98 -5.32 5.38
N ILE A 33 -11.71 -4.56 4.32
CA ILE A 33 -12.77 -3.92 3.54
C ILE A 33 -13.62 -4.96 2.78
N THR A 34 -12.97 -5.95 2.17
CA THR A 34 -13.66 -6.96 1.37
C THR A 34 -14.48 -7.92 2.22
N ASN A 35 -13.94 -8.36 3.38
CA ASN A 35 -14.57 -9.38 4.20
C ASN A 35 -15.45 -8.76 5.30
N ASP A 36 -14.87 -7.97 6.19
CA ASP A 36 -15.54 -7.55 7.43
C ASP A 36 -16.49 -6.37 7.19
N TYR A 37 -16.03 -5.36 6.44
CA TYR A 37 -16.80 -4.14 6.19
C TYR A 37 -18.01 -4.44 5.29
N SER A 38 -17.78 -5.14 4.17
CA SER A 38 -18.85 -5.47 3.21
C SER A 38 -19.95 -6.33 3.85
N GLU A 39 -19.58 -7.28 4.70
CA GLU A 39 -20.55 -8.08 5.47
C GLU A 39 -21.35 -7.22 6.44
N SER A 40 -20.70 -6.33 7.18
CA SER A 40 -21.35 -5.42 8.12
C SER A 40 -22.36 -4.50 7.43
N VAL A 41 -22.02 -3.98 6.25
CA VAL A 41 -22.93 -3.15 5.44
C VAL A 41 -24.15 -3.92 4.97
N LYS A 42 -23.98 -5.19 4.58
CA LYS A 42 -25.10 -6.06 4.21
C LYS A 42 -26.05 -6.30 5.39
N GLN A 43 -25.51 -6.53 6.59
CA GLN A 43 -26.31 -6.71 7.80
C GLN A 43 -27.08 -5.43 8.17
N LEU A 44 -26.45 -4.25 8.05
CA LEU A 44 -27.12 -2.96 8.24
C LEU A 44 -28.31 -2.79 7.30
N GLY A 45 -28.13 -3.06 6.00
CA GLY A 45 -29.22 -2.97 5.02
C GLY A 45 -30.36 -3.97 5.25
N THR A 46 -30.09 -5.08 5.93
CA THR A 46 -31.10 -6.11 6.24
C THR A 46 -31.88 -5.78 7.51
N ASN A 47 -31.22 -5.21 8.52
CA ASN A 47 -31.79 -4.97 9.85
C ASN A 47 -32.46 -3.59 9.99
N TRP A 48 -32.04 -2.60 9.20
CA TRP A 48 -32.62 -1.26 9.23
C TRP A 48 -33.60 -1.06 8.07
N ALA A 49 -34.88 -1.22 8.37
CA ALA A 49 -35.97 -1.01 7.42
C ALA A 49 -36.26 0.49 7.19
N GLY A 50 -36.65 0.83 5.96
CA GLY A 50 -37.05 2.18 5.55
C GLY A 50 -36.00 2.93 4.73
N GLU A 51 -36.40 4.08 4.17
CA GLU A 51 -35.56 4.89 3.26
C GLU A 51 -34.23 5.33 3.90
N ASN A 52 -34.23 5.63 5.20
CA ASN A 52 -33.01 6.01 5.92
C ASN A 52 -32.01 4.85 6.04
N GLY A 53 -32.49 3.62 6.24
CA GLY A 53 -31.66 2.42 6.29
C GLY A 53 -31.03 2.12 4.93
N ALA A 54 -31.82 2.20 3.87
CA ALA A 54 -31.35 2.05 2.49
C ALA A 54 -30.31 3.13 2.12
N LEU A 55 -30.54 4.39 2.49
CA LEU A 55 -29.59 5.48 2.26
C LEU A 55 -28.28 5.27 3.02
N MET A 56 -28.34 4.79 4.26
CA MET A 56 -27.15 4.51 5.06
C MET A 56 -26.34 3.34 4.49
N ALA A 57 -27.00 2.25 4.07
CA ALA A 57 -26.34 1.13 3.41
C ALA A 57 -25.65 1.57 2.11
N GLN A 58 -26.32 2.39 1.29
CA GLN A 58 -25.74 2.92 0.06
C GLN A 58 -24.52 3.81 0.33
N LYS A 59 -24.59 4.71 1.32
CA LYS A 59 -23.44 5.55 1.71
C LYS A 59 -22.28 4.70 2.20
N ALA A 60 -22.54 3.64 2.96
CA ALA A 60 -21.51 2.74 3.43
C ALA A 60 -20.84 1.98 2.26
N VAL A 61 -21.61 1.48 1.28
CA VAL A 61 -21.04 0.89 0.06
C VAL A 61 -20.09 1.87 -0.64
N ASN A 62 -20.50 3.13 -0.81
CA ASN A 62 -19.65 4.14 -1.45
C ASN A 62 -18.34 4.37 -0.68
N VAL A 63 -18.41 4.49 0.66
CA VAL A 63 -17.22 4.62 1.52
C VAL A 63 -16.31 3.39 1.40
N GLY A 64 -16.88 2.19 1.36
CA GLY A 64 -16.13 0.95 1.15
C GLY A 64 -15.37 0.96 -0.18
N ASN A 65 -16.04 1.36 -1.27
CA ASN A 65 -15.44 1.46 -2.60
C ASN A 65 -14.32 2.50 -2.67
N ASP A 66 -14.55 3.70 -2.11
CA ASP A 66 -13.54 4.76 -2.06
C ASP A 66 -12.31 4.32 -1.23
N THR A 67 -12.56 3.61 -0.13
CA THR A 67 -11.49 3.07 0.71
C THR A 67 -10.70 2.00 -0.02
N ALA A 68 -11.37 1.08 -0.74
CA ALA A 68 -10.71 0.06 -1.56
C ALA A 68 -9.81 0.68 -2.64
N LEU A 69 -10.29 1.72 -3.32
CA LEU A 69 -9.50 2.46 -4.31
C LEU A 69 -8.26 3.11 -3.68
N ASN A 70 -8.39 3.69 -2.49
CA ASN A 70 -7.26 4.29 -1.79
C ASN A 70 -6.25 3.22 -1.33
N ILE A 71 -6.71 2.05 -0.90
CA ILE A 71 -5.85 0.91 -0.58
C ILE A 71 -5.06 0.45 -1.80
N GLN A 72 -5.70 0.37 -2.97
CA GLN A 72 -5.00 0.03 -4.22
C GLN A 72 -3.90 1.06 -4.54
N LYS A 73 -4.20 2.36 -4.44
CA LYS A 73 -3.22 3.43 -4.64
C LYS A 73 -2.04 3.35 -3.65
N LEU A 74 -2.27 2.90 -2.42
CA LEU A 74 -1.19 2.66 -1.46
C LEU A 74 -0.26 1.52 -1.92
N GLY A 75 -0.82 0.43 -2.45
CA GLY A 75 -0.02 -0.66 -3.04
C GLY A 75 0.78 -0.19 -4.26
N GLU A 76 0.18 0.60 -5.13
CA GLU A 76 0.87 1.21 -6.28
C GLU A 76 2.03 2.12 -5.84
N CYS A 77 1.79 2.96 -4.81
CA CYS A 77 2.81 3.81 -4.22
C CYS A 77 3.98 2.99 -3.65
N ALA A 78 3.70 1.90 -2.93
CA ALA A 78 4.72 1.00 -2.40
C ALA A 78 5.62 0.44 -3.52
N LYS A 79 5.01 0.02 -4.64
CA LYS A 79 5.74 -0.46 -5.82
C LYS A 79 6.62 0.64 -6.41
N THR A 80 6.10 1.85 -6.57
CA THR A 80 6.88 3.00 -7.06
C THR A 80 8.05 3.32 -6.14
N VAL A 81 7.86 3.28 -4.81
CA VAL A 81 8.95 3.48 -3.84
C VAL A 81 10.03 2.41 -4.00
N ALA A 82 9.65 1.15 -4.16
CA ALA A 82 10.61 0.06 -4.38
C ALA A 82 11.42 0.25 -5.67
N ASP A 83 10.76 0.66 -6.76
CA ASP A 83 11.42 0.92 -8.05
C ASP A 83 12.37 2.13 -7.96
N ILE A 84 11.97 3.21 -7.29
CA ILE A 84 12.83 4.38 -7.03
C ILE A 84 14.03 3.99 -6.18
N ALA A 85 13.83 3.18 -5.13
CA ALA A 85 14.93 2.73 -4.26
C ALA A 85 15.98 1.94 -5.04
N LYS A 86 15.54 1.02 -5.92
CA LYS A 86 16.43 0.27 -6.81
C LYS A 86 17.20 1.19 -7.75
N ASN A 87 16.51 2.11 -8.42
CA ASN A 87 17.14 3.06 -9.33
C ASN A 87 18.14 3.98 -8.63
N LEU A 88 17.83 4.41 -7.40
CA LEU A 88 18.72 5.23 -6.58
C LEU A 88 19.99 4.44 -6.21
N ALA A 89 19.86 3.18 -5.80
CA ALA A 89 21.01 2.34 -5.47
C ALA A 89 21.94 2.14 -6.68
N VAL A 90 21.38 1.89 -7.88
CA VAL A 90 22.17 1.81 -9.13
C VAL A 90 22.90 3.13 -9.41
N ALA A 91 22.21 4.26 -9.27
CA ALA A 91 22.78 5.58 -9.54
C ALA A 91 23.90 5.92 -8.54
N GLU A 92 23.70 5.68 -7.25
CA GLU A 92 24.70 5.88 -6.20
C GLU A 92 25.93 4.98 -6.42
N ALA A 93 25.71 3.71 -6.74
CA ALA A 93 26.77 2.75 -7.05
C ALA A 93 27.64 3.22 -8.23
N LYS A 94 27.00 3.61 -9.33
CA LYS A 94 27.68 4.10 -10.53
C LYS A 94 28.49 5.37 -10.24
N ALA A 95 27.94 6.30 -9.46
CA ALA A 95 28.64 7.52 -9.05
C ALA A 95 29.86 7.23 -8.16
N ALA A 96 29.81 6.18 -7.35
CA ALA A 96 30.91 5.73 -6.51
C ALA A 96 31.94 4.84 -7.24
N GLY A 97 31.70 4.48 -8.51
CA GLY A 97 32.55 3.54 -9.25
C GLY A 97 32.44 2.09 -8.77
N LEU A 98 31.31 1.74 -8.14
CA LEU A 98 31.04 0.44 -7.54
C LEU A 98 30.06 -0.35 -8.40
N ASN A 99 30.22 -1.68 -8.44
CA ASN A 99 29.20 -2.58 -8.97
C ASN A 99 28.30 -3.04 -7.83
N VAL A 100 27.01 -2.73 -7.92
CA VAL A 100 25.99 -3.17 -6.95
C VAL A 100 25.00 -4.07 -7.68
N SER A 101 24.77 -5.26 -7.15
CA SER A 101 23.74 -6.19 -7.64
C SER A 101 22.39 -5.77 -7.06
N VAL A 102 21.43 -5.46 -7.92
CA VAL A 102 20.09 -4.97 -7.56
C VAL A 102 19.03 -6.02 -7.85
#